data_AF-A0A081SH94-F1
#
_entry.id   AF-A0A081SH94-F1
#
_cell.length_a   1.000
_cell.length_b   1.000
_cell.length_c   1.000
_cell.angle_alpha   90.00
_cell.angle_beta   90.00
_cell.angle_gamma   90.00
#
_symmetry.space_group_name_H-M   'P 1'
#
loop_
_entity.id
_entity.type
_entity.pdbx_description
1 polymer ?
#
loop_
_entity_poly.entity_id
_entity_poly.type
_entity_poly.pdbx_seq_one_letter_code
_entity_poly.pdbx_strand_id
1 'polypeptide(L)'
;MSTLETTARFFPALSRDEEQPLIHRFGSRLAFGAAYALAATEQLSLQEVEARYASLNDDTLSKALTALAASADFAPLYSLSVLMSQATVPLSEKDLDSLWTRLPFPDSYPSSCDDLLLILLRLGFVEPDESCSEPKYRLNDRVKHIVLRYLSDADMKSANMTFASFYNDSKQLDQERVPKWHHHLIAAGLYTEATQLITAYSQAFIRANLFQTAFDMLDKTLSSATNIDQNIALFLRHQLATASIALENYPRAIKEMKTVSEAMAAAGNQAGAIATAHQLAAVYAMNGDDDLAMRGFQGVMRAHEAVKNISGVAAAAAQIGMLALTMNNPALAVEHFYIAKRLSETLSADEKNISEQNWAYLQEQLGADEFGRLFSSQKLSAERYCETLSK
;
A
#
# COMPACT_ATOMS: atom_id res chain seq x y z
N MET A 1 14.57 -38.13 -13.35
CA MET A 1 14.42 -39.01 -12.18
C MET A 1 12.93 -39.14 -11.91
N SER A 2 12.45 -40.34 -11.62
CA SER A 2 11.05 -40.52 -11.21
C SER A 2 10.84 -39.91 -9.81
N THR A 3 9.61 -39.48 -9.49
CA THR A 3 9.21 -38.96 -8.16
C THR A 3 9.66 -39.87 -7.01
N LEU A 4 9.69 -41.19 -7.25
CA LEU A 4 10.15 -42.23 -6.33
C LEU A 4 11.67 -42.20 -6.08
N GLU A 5 12.48 -41.86 -7.08
CA GLU A 5 13.95 -41.73 -6.93
C GLU A 5 14.33 -40.47 -6.16
N THR A 6 13.60 -39.37 -6.35
CA THR A 6 13.81 -38.12 -5.60
C THR A 6 13.35 -38.29 -4.15
N THR A 7 12.18 -38.86 -3.89
CA THR A 7 11.71 -39.09 -2.50
C THR A 7 12.59 -40.08 -1.74
N ALA A 8 13.02 -41.18 -2.39
CA ALA A 8 13.96 -42.13 -1.79
C ALA A 8 15.34 -41.52 -1.51
N ARG A 9 15.74 -40.46 -2.24
CA ARG A 9 16.98 -39.72 -1.98
C ARG A 9 16.97 -39.03 -0.62
N PHE A 10 15.82 -38.48 -0.20
CA PHE A 10 15.72 -37.75 1.07
C PHE A 10 15.27 -38.66 2.22
N PHE A 11 14.27 -39.51 2.00
CA PHE A 11 13.68 -40.30 3.08
C PHE A 11 13.30 -41.71 2.63
N PRO A 12 13.47 -42.73 3.48
CA PRO A 12 12.91 -44.05 3.20
C PRO A 12 11.39 -43.96 2.99
N ALA A 13 10.87 -44.74 2.04
CA ALA A 13 9.44 -44.77 1.76
C ALA A 13 8.72 -45.60 2.83
N LEU A 14 8.12 -44.94 3.83
CA LEU A 14 7.09 -45.54 4.68
C LEU A 14 5.74 -45.53 3.96
N SER A 15 4.96 -46.58 4.09
CA SER A 15 3.56 -46.63 3.68
C SER A 15 2.68 -45.80 4.64
N ARG A 16 1.47 -45.44 4.21
CA ARG A 16 0.51 -44.75 5.09
C ARG A 16 0.20 -45.55 6.36
N ASP A 17 0.16 -46.88 6.24
CA ASP A 17 -0.11 -47.79 7.36
C ASP A 17 1.05 -47.83 8.37
N GLU A 18 2.28 -47.64 7.90
CA GLU A 18 3.46 -47.53 8.77
C GLU A 18 3.59 -46.15 9.45
N GLU A 19 3.10 -45.08 8.81
CA GLU A 19 3.19 -43.72 9.36
C GLU A 19 2.19 -43.43 10.46
N GLN A 20 0.92 -43.87 10.31
CA GLN A 20 -0.14 -43.56 11.27
C GLN A 20 0.20 -43.89 12.74
N PRO A 21 0.72 -45.08 13.08
CA PRO A 21 1.09 -45.38 14.47
C PRO A 21 2.23 -44.48 14.98
N LEU A 22 3.15 -44.06 14.10
CA LEU A 22 4.24 -43.16 14.45
C LEU A 22 3.72 -41.73 14.68
N ILE A 23 2.84 -41.22 13.82
CA ILE A 23 2.19 -39.91 14.02
C ILE A 23 1.47 -39.86 15.37
N HIS A 24 0.71 -40.91 15.70
CA HIS A 24 0.02 -41.01 16.98
C HIS A 24 1.03 -41.03 18.15
N ARG A 25 2.10 -41.80 18.02
CA ARG A 25 3.16 -41.90 19.04
C ARG A 25 3.85 -40.56 19.31
N PHE A 26 4.11 -39.76 18.28
CA PHE A 26 4.71 -38.43 18.40
C PHE A 26 3.69 -37.30 18.67
N GLY A 27 2.40 -37.62 18.75
CA GLY A 27 1.32 -36.71 19.13
C GLY A 27 0.81 -35.76 18.03
N SER A 28 1.56 -35.55 16.95
CA SER A 28 1.09 -34.77 15.79
C SER A 28 1.91 -35.08 14.52
N ARG A 29 1.34 -34.74 13.36
CA ARG A 29 2.04 -34.88 12.06
C ARG A 29 3.34 -34.09 12.03
N LEU A 30 3.30 -32.83 12.49
CA LEU A 30 4.46 -31.94 12.55
C LEU A 30 5.55 -32.47 13.50
N ALA A 31 5.17 -32.97 14.68
CA ALA A 31 6.12 -33.56 15.62
C ALA A 31 6.78 -34.82 15.04
N PHE A 32 6.00 -35.71 14.42
CA PHE A 32 6.53 -36.86 13.68
C PHE A 32 7.48 -36.42 12.56
N GLY A 33 7.11 -35.42 11.75
CA GLY A 33 7.95 -34.92 10.67
C GLY A 33 9.27 -34.32 11.17
N ALA A 34 9.27 -33.58 12.28
CA ALA A 34 10.49 -33.07 12.90
C ALA A 34 11.40 -34.20 13.38
N ALA A 35 10.84 -35.21 14.05
CA ALA A 35 11.60 -36.38 14.48
C ALA A 35 12.17 -37.16 13.28
N TYR A 36 11.38 -37.30 12.21
CA TYR A 36 11.78 -38.00 11.01
C TYR A 36 12.88 -37.27 10.23
N ALA A 37 12.80 -35.94 10.15
CA ALA A 37 13.86 -35.10 9.60
C ALA A 37 15.18 -35.24 10.38
N LEU A 38 15.12 -35.24 11.72
CA LEU A 38 16.30 -35.47 12.57
C LEU A 38 16.88 -36.87 12.39
N ALA A 39 16.03 -37.90 12.35
CA ALA A 39 16.46 -39.27 12.11
C ALA A 39 17.24 -39.41 10.79
N ALA A 40 16.70 -38.83 9.70
CA ALA A 40 17.34 -38.89 8.39
C ALA A 40 18.65 -38.09 8.32
N THR A 41 18.66 -36.86 8.85
CA THR A 41 19.81 -35.95 8.77
C THR A 41 20.96 -36.32 9.73
N GLU A 42 20.64 -36.83 10.92
CA GLU A 42 21.63 -37.29 11.91
C GLU A 42 21.97 -38.79 11.79
N GLN A 43 21.39 -39.50 10.82
CA GLN A 43 21.55 -40.96 10.64
C GLN A 43 21.19 -41.77 11.91
N LEU A 44 20.10 -41.39 12.56
CA LEU A 44 19.58 -42.04 13.77
C LEU A 44 18.33 -42.87 13.44
N SER A 45 18.06 -43.87 14.26
CA SER A 45 16.74 -44.50 14.32
C SER A 45 15.72 -43.58 15.01
N LEU A 46 14.43 -43.74 14.69
CA LEU A 46 13.37 -42.99 15.38
C LEU A 46 13.32 -43.23 16.89
N GLN A 47 13.76 -44.42 17.35
CA GLN A 47 13.86 -44.73 18.77
C GLN A 47 14.96 -43.92 19.46
N GLU A 48 16.10 -43.71 18.79
CA GLU A 48 17.19 -42.87 19.30
C GLU A 48 16.79 -41.40 19.35
N VAL A 49 16.04 -40.92 18.35
CA VAL A 49 15.48 -39.56 18.36
C VAL A 49 14.52 -39.40 19.54
N GLU A 50 13.62 -40.36 19.79
CA GLU A 50 12.74 -40.33 20.96
C GLU A 50 13.50 -40.30 22.29
N ALA A 51 14.53 -41.13 22.42
CA ALA A 51 15.35 -41.18 23.62
C ALA A 51 16.10 -39.86 23.85
N ARG A 52 16.49 -39.17 22.78
CA ARG A 52 17.23 -37.90 22.82
C ARG A 52 16.32 -36.69 23.03
N TYR A 53 15.09 -36.72 22.52
CA TYR A 53 14.16 -35.59 22.52
C TYR A 53 12.87 -35.95 23.26
N ALA A 54 12.90 -35.81 24.59
CA ALA A 54 11.80 -36.20 25.50
C ALA A 54 10.44 -35.55 25.20
N SER A 55 10.41 -34.38 24.55
CA SER A 55 9.20 -33.75 24.04
C SER A 55 9.49 -33.03 22.72
N LEU A 56 8.74 -33.32 21.65
CA LEU A 56 8.84 -32.63 20.37
C LEU A 56 8.13 -31.27 20.42
N ASN A 57 8.88 -30.28 20.88
CA ASN A 57 8.45 -28.89 20.99
C ASN A 57 9.14 -28.03 19.91
N ASP A 58 9.06 -26.71 20.03
CA ASP A 58 9.68 -25.79 19.06
C ASP A 58 11.21 -25.89 19.03
N ASP A 59 11.87 -26.32 20.11
CA ASP A 59 13.32 -26.57 20.11
C ASP A 59 13.67 -27.74 19.20
N THR A 60 12.91 -28.83 19.28
CA THR A 60 13.14 -29.98 18.39
C THR A 60 12.82 -29.66 16.93
N LEU A 61 11.76 -28.89 16.67
CA LEU A 61 11.46 -28.43 15.32
C LEU A 61 12.56 -27.48 14.79
N SER A 62 13.08 -26.60 15.63
CA SER A 62 14.24 -25.76 15.30
C SER A 62 15.45 -26.59 14.94
N LYS A 63 15.80 -27.60 15.73
CA LYS A 63 16.93 -28.51 15.45
C LYS A 63 16.73 -29.27 14.15
N ALA A 64 15.50 -29.75 13.88
CA ALA A 64 15.18 -30.43 12.64
C ALA A 64 15.41 -29.52 11.42
N LEU A 65 14.92 -28.28 11.47
CA LEU A 65 15.13 -27.30 10.41
C LEU A 65 16.61 -26.94 10.24
N THR A 66 17.36 -26.76 11.32
CA THR A 66 18.81 -26.52 11.28
C THR A 66 19.56 -27.69 10.66
N ALA A 67 19.19 -28.93 11.00
CA ALA A 67 19.80 -30.13 10.45
C ALA A 67 19.52 -30.29 8.93
N LEU A 68 18.30 -29.97 8.49
CA LEU A 68 17.95 -29.92 7.06
C LEU A 68 18.78 -28.86 6.33
N ALA A 69 18.96 -27.67 6.92
CA ALA A 69 19.76 -26.59 6.34
C ALA A 69 21.25 -26.94 6.24
N ALA A 70 21.79 -27.66 7.22
CA ALA A 70 23.22 -27.99 7.31
C ALA A 70 23.64 -29.13 6.37
N SER A 71 22.71 -29.99 5.96
CA SER A 71 23.01 -31.12 5.08
C SER A 71 22.82 -30.75 3.61
N ALA A 72 23.88 -30.90 2.80
CA ALA A 72 23.85 -30.60 1.37
C ALA A 72 22.75 -31.37 0.61
N ASP A 73 22.47 -32.61 1.05
CA ASP A 73 21.42 -33.42 0.43
C ASP A 73 20.02 -32.91 0.77
N PHE A 74 19.79 -32.37 1.98
CA PHE A 74 18.47 -31.96 2.47
C PHE A 74 18.19 -30.45 2.37
N ALA A 75 19.22 -29.66 2.09
CA ALA A 75 19.13 -28.21 1.95
C ALA A 75 18.01 -27.71 1.01
N PRO A 76 17.62 -28.42 -0.07
CA PRO A 76 16.46 -28.03 -0.88
C PRO A 76 15.13 -27.95 -0.10
N LEU A 77 14.89 -28.84 0.87
CA LEU A 77 13.68 -28.84 1.70
C LEU A 77 13.62 -27.61 2.62
N TYR A 78 14.76 -27.26 3.21
CA TYR A 78 14.88 -26.04 3.99
C TYR A 78 14.72 -24.80 3.10
N SER A 79 15.33 -24.80 1.91
CA SER A 79 15.25 -23.68 0.96
C SER A 79 13.81 -23.41 0.49
N LEU A 80 13.03 -24.47 0.23
CA LEU A 80 11.61 -24.32 -0.10
C LEU A 80 10.81 -23.80 1.10
N SER A 81 11.14 -24.23 2.32
CA SER A 81 10.55 -23.70 3.54
C SER A 81 10.87 -22.20 3.72
N VAL A 82 12.09 -21.77 3.42
CA VAL A 82 12.49 -20.36 3.41
C VAL A 82 11.68 -19.56 2.38
N LEU A 83 11.58 -20.05 1.14
CA LEU A 83 10.78 -19.38 0.11
C LEU A 83 9.31 -19.24 0.54
N MET A 84 8.68 -20.33 1.00
CA MET A 84 7.29 -20.32 1.45
C MET A 84 7.07 -19.47 2.71
N SER A 85 8.10 -19.29 3.56
CA SER A 85 8.00 -18.43 4.73
C SER A 85 7.77 -16.95 4.38
N GLN A 86 8.20 -16.51 3.19
CA GLN A 86 8.01 -15.13 2.73
C GLN A 86 6.65 -14.91 2.04
N ALA A 87 5.91 -15.96 1.71
CA ALA A 87 4.63 -15.82 1.01
C ALA A 87 3.60 -15.05 1.85
N THR A 88 2.95 -14.06 1.23
CA THR A 88 1.85 -13.29 1.83
C THR A 88 0.49 -13.94 1.67
N VAL A 89 0.38 -14.93 0.76
CA VAL A 89 -0.84 -15.70 0.46
C VAL A 89 -0.48 -17.16 0.20
N PRO A 90 -1.42 -18.10 0.38
CA PRO A 90 -1.23 -19.48 -0.07
C PRO A 90 -0.91 -19.54 -1.58
N LEU A 91 -0.04 -20.46 -1.96
CA LEU A 91 0.50 -20.58 -3.33
C LEU A 91 0.01 -21.86 -4.00
N SER A 92 -0.30 -21.81 -5.29
CA SER A 92 -0.53 -23.02 -6.09
C SER A 92 0.78 -23.76 -6.38
N GLU A 93 0.73 -25.03 -6.79
CA GLU A 93 1.93 -25.79 -7.22
C GLU A 93 2.66 -25.05 -8.35
N LYS A 94 1.89 -24.51 -9.31
CA LYS A 94 2.43 -23.73 -10.42
C LYS A 94 3.14 -22.46 -9.95
N ASP A 95 2.59 -21.74 -8.97
CA ASP A 95 3.22 -20.54 -8.43
C ASP A 95 4.52 -20.91 -7.71
N LEU A 96 4.50 -21.99 -6.90
CA LEU A 96 5.67 -22.50 -6.20
C LEU A 96 6.79 -22.89 -7.18
N ASP A 97 6.47 -23.63 -8.23
CA ASP A 97 7.45 -24.06 -9.23
C ASP A 97 8.02 -22.85 -10.01
N SER A 98 7.16 -21.88 -10.34
CA SER A 98 7.62 -20.63 -10.97
C SER A 98 8.51 -19.79 -10.07
N LEU A 99 8.27 -19.77 -8.75
CA LEU A 99 9.13 -19.10 -7.79
C LEU A 99 10.45 -19.87 -7.60
N TRP A 100 10.38 -21.19 -7.49
CA TRP A 100 11.54 -22.07 -7.29
C TRP A 100 12.55 -21.94 -8.42
N THR A 101 12.09 -21.95 -9.66
CA THR A 101 12.93 -21.87 -10.87
C THR A 101 13.60 -20.51 -11.09
N ARG A 102 13.16 -19.45 -10.37
CA ARG A 102 13.76 -18.11 -10.45
C ARG A 102 14.95 -17.92 -9.50
N LEU A 103 15.12 -18.80 -8.52
CA LEU A 103 16.23 -18.71 -7.57
C LEU A 103 17.51 -19.28 -8.21
N PRO A 104 18.67 -18.64 -7.98
CA PRO A 104 19.96 -19.08 -8.52
C PRO A 104 20.53 -20.23 -7.69
N PHE A 105 19.81 -21.35 -7.63
CA PHE A 105 20.26 -22.52 -6.89
C PHE A 105 21.45 -23.21 -7.57
N PRO A 106 22.29 -23.93 -6.81
CA PRO A 106 23.31 -24.80 -7.38
C PRO A 106 22.71 -25.87 -8.30
N ASP A 107 23.46 -26.34 -9.30
CA ASP A 107 23.03 -27.40 -10.25
C ASP A 107 22.61 -28.71 -9.57
N SER A 108 22.99 -28.91 -8.30
CA SER A 108 22.59 -30.07 -7.48
C SER A 108 21.14 -30.01 -6.99
N TYR A 109 20.48 -28.85 -7.05
CA TYR A 109 19.10 -28.68 -6.64
C TYR A 109 18.14 -29.22 -7.71
N PRO A 110 16.98 -29.77 -7.30
CA PRO A 110 15.95 -30.18 -8.24
C PRO A 110 15.50 -29.01 -9.14
N SER A 111 15.25 -29.29 -10.42
CA SER A 111 14.73 -28.30 -11.37
C SER A 111 13.28 -27.90 -11.11
N SER A 112 12.56 -28.66 -10.29
CA SER A 112 11.18 -28.41 -9.86
C SER A 112 11.03 -28.70 -8.37
N CYS A 113 10.12 -28.00 -7.70
CA CYS A 113 9.85 -28.19 -6.28
C CYS A 113 8.77 -29.24 -5.97
N ASP A 114 8.12 -29.86 -6.96
CA ASP A 114 6.96 -30.74 -6.75
C ASP A 114 7.26 -31.89 -5.77
N ASP A 115 8.38 -32.60 -5.96
CA ASP A 115 8.81 -33.67 -5.06
C ASP A 115 9.12 -33.15 -3.65
N LEU A 116 9.69 -31.95 -3.55
CA LEU A 116 10.02 -31.32 -2.27
C LEU A 116 8.73 -30.92 -1.53
N LEU A 117 7.75 -30.38 -2.24
CA LEU A 117 6.43 -30.02 -1.71
C LEU A 117 5.73 -31.26 -1.13
N LEU A 118 5.74 -32.38 -1.86
CA LEU A 118 5.18 -33.64 -1.39
C LEU A 118 5.86 -34.14 -0.12
N ILE A 119 7.19 -34.04 -0.04
CA ILE A 119 7.95 -34.38 1.16
C ILE A 119 7.57 -33.45 2.31
N LEU A 120 7.51 -32.13 2.11
CA LEU A 120 7.16 -31.19 3.17
C LEU A 120 5.71 -31.36 3.66
N LEU A 121 4.77 -31.70 2.78
CA LEU A 121 3.40 -32.10 3.15
C LEU A 121 3.41 -33.36 4.02
N ARG A 122 4.25 -34.34 3.65
CA ARG A 122 4.42 -35.57 4.42
C ARG A 122 5.08 -35.32 5.78
N LEU A 123 5.97 -34.34 5.90
CA LEU A 123 6.53 -33.92 7.20
C LEU A 123 5.55 -33.06 8.02
N GLY A 124 4.43 -32.62 7.43
CA GLY A 124 3.54 -31.64 8.06
C GLY A 124 4.16 -30.25 8.20
N PHE A 125 5.22 -29.97 7.43
CA PHE A 125 5.85 -28.65 7.42
C PHE A 125 5.09 -27.68 6.51
N VAL A 126 4.43 -28.23 5.49
CA VAL A 126 3.51 -27.54 4.60
C VAL A 126 2.13 -28.15 4.77
N GLU A 127 1.10 -27.31 4.62
CA GLU A 127 -0.30 -27.68 4.75
C GLU A 127 -1.10 -27.20 3.54
N PRO A 128 -2.11 -27.96 3.09
CA PRO A 128 -3.07 -27.45 2.13
C PRO A 128 -3.91 -26.34 2.76
N ASP A 129 -4.27 -25.34 1.96
CA ASP A 129 -5.21 -24.31 2.37
C ASP A 129 -6.63 -24.70 1.96
N GLU A 130 -7.44 -25.02 2.97
CA GLU A 130 -8.82 -25.49 2.80
C GLU A 130 -9.79 -24.37 2.40
N SER A 131 -9.38 -23.10 2.44
CA SER A 131 -10.24 -21.96 2.11
C SER A 131 -10.34 -21.69 0.60
N CYS A 132 -9.49 -22.33 -0.21
CA CYS A 132 -9.40 -22.07 -1.64
C CYS A 132 -10.17 -23.12 -2.47
N SER A 133 -10.80 -22.68 -3.56
CA SER A 133 -11.46 -23.57 -4.53
C SER A 133 -10.48 -24.43 -5.32
N GLU A 134 -9.23 -23.99 -5.42
CA GLU A 134 -8.11 -24.69 -6.04
C GLU A 134 -7.07 -25.05 -4.98
N PRO A 135 -6.33 -26.18 -5.14
CA PRO A 135 -5.33 -26.60 -4.16
C PRO A 135 -4.22 -25.55 -4.06
N LYS A 136 -4.11 -24.95 -2.88
CA LYS A 136 -3.02 -24.04 -2.51
C LYS A 136 -2.36 -24.51 -1.24
N TYR A 137 -1.14 -24.07 -1.04
CA TYR A 137 -0.27 -24.55 0.01
C TYR A 137 0.31 -23.39 0.80
N ARG A 138 0.45 -23.59 2.10
CA ARG A 138 1.07 -22.65 3.02
C ARG A 138 2.02 -23.39 3.95
N LEU A 139 3.05 -22.69 4.39
CA LEU A 139 3.94 -23.21 5.42
C LEU A 139 3.17 -23.29 6.75
N ASN A 140 3.32 -24.37 7.50
CA ASN A 140 2.74 -24.50 8.84
C ASN A 140 3.21 -23.31 9.72
N ASP A 141 2.30 -22.70 10.47
CA ASP A 141 2.58 -21.46 11.20
C ASP A 141 3.74 -21.57 12.20
N ARG A 142 3.91 -22.74 12.85
CA ARG A 142 5.04 -22.99 13.76
C ARG A 142 6.35 -23.10 13.00
N VAL A 143 6.34 -23.77 11.83
CA VAL A 143 7.50 -23.85 10.95
C VAL A 143 7.86 -22.46 10.43
N LYS A 144 6.88 -21.69 9.95
CA LYS A 144 7.07 -20.31 9.48
C LYS A 144 7.69 -19.43 10.56
N HIS A 145 7.15 -19.49 11.79
CA HIS A 145 7.68 -18.74 12.92
C HIS A 145 9.15 -19.08 13.21
N ILE A 146 9.53 -20.36 13.21
CA ILE A 146 10.90 -20.78 13.48
C ILE A 146 11.85 -20.41 12.33
N VAL A 147 11.44 -20.63 11.07
CA VAL A 147 12.23 -20.24 9.90
C VAL A 147 12.53 -18.74 9.95
N LEU A 148 11.51 -17.90 10.14
CA LEU A 148 11.68 -16.44 10.21
C LEU A 148 12.59 -16.00 11.37
N ARG A 149 12.58 -16.72 12.51
CA ARG A 149 13.41 -16.40 13.68
C ARG A 149 14.92 -16.55 13.42
N TYR A 150 15.30 -17.47 12.56
CA TYR A 150 16.71 -17.80 12.27
C TYR A 150 17.13 -17.49 10.83
N LEU A 151 16.23 -16.88 10.05
CA LEU A 151 16.49 -16.53 8.67
C LEU A 151 17.56 -15.44 8.57
N SER A 152 18.55 -15.64 7.69
CA SER A 152 19.56 -14.62 7.43
C SER A 152 18.98 -13.48 6.60
N ASP A 153 19.51 -12.26 6.76
CA ASP A 153 19.12 -11.10 5.94
C ASP A 153 19.34 -11.37 4.44
N ALA A 154 20.38 -12.14 4.10
CA ALA A 154 20.71 -12.50 2.72
C ALA A 154 19.65 -13.43 2.11
N ASP A 155 19.22 -14.47 2.85
CA ASP A 155 18.20 -15.41 2.39
C ASP A 155 16.82 -14.74 2.33
N MET A 156 16.48 -13.91 3.33
CA MET A 156 15.27 -13.11 3.34
C MET A 156 15.22 -12.19 2.11
N LYS A 157 16.32 -11.48 1.83
CA LYS A 157 16.42 -10.61 0.66
C LYS A 157 16.28 -11.40 -0.64
N SER A 158 17.01 -12.51 -0.79
CA SER A 158 16.96 -13.35 -1.99
C SER A 158 15.55 -13.88 -2.26
N ALA A 159 14.87 -14.42 -1.24
CA ALA A 159 13.51 -14.92 -1.37
C ALA A 159 12.53 -13.80 -1.75
N ASN A 160 12.60 -12.63 -1.10
CA ASN A 160 11.71 -11.50 -1.43
C ASN A 160 12.00 -10.91 -2.82
N MET A 161 13.25 -10.88 -3.27
CA MET A 161 13.58 -10.49 -4.65
C MET A 161 12.92 -11.42 -5.67
N THR A 162 12.89 -12.72 -5.40
CA THR A 162 12.20 -13.70 -6.25
C THR A 162 10.70 -13.44 -6.32
N PHE A 163 10.05 -13.16 -5.19
CA PHE A 163 8.63 -12.77 -5.20
C PHE A 163 8.38 -11.45 -5.92
N ALA A 164 9.24 -10.45 -5.73
CA ALA A 164 9.12 -9.19 -6.44
C ALA A 164 9.21 -9.38 -7.97
N SER A 165 10.17 -10.20 -8.43
CA SER A 165 10.29 -10.60 -9.83
C SER A 165 9.04 -11.34 -10.34
N PHE A 166 8.52 -12.27 -9.53
CA PHE A 166 7.31 -13.02 -9.87
C PHE A 166 6.09 -12.11 -10.05
N TYR A 167 5.85 -11.16 -9.14
CA TYR A 167 4.71 -10.23 -9.27
C TYR A 167 4.89 -9.17 -10.36
N ASN A 168 6.14 -8.78 -10.66
CA ASN A 168 6.44 -7.92 -11.81
C ASN A 168 5.97 -8.56 -13.12
N ASP A 169 6.24 -9.85 -13.31
CA ASP A 169 5.92 -10.58 -14.56
C ASP A 169 4.49 -11.16 -14.58
N SER A 170 3.79 -11.11 -13.44
CA SER A 170 2.46 -11.69 -13.29
C SER A 170 1.42 -10.97 -14.15
N LYS A 171 0.52 -11.75 -14.76
CA LYS A 171 -0.64 -11.25 -15.53
C LYS A 171 -1.88 -11.00 -14.67
N GLN A 172 -1.76 -11.08 -13.35
CA GLN A 172 -2.84 -10.74 -12.41
C GLN A 172 -3.22 -9.25 -12.56
N LEU A 173 -4.43 -8.90 -12.14
CA LEU A 173 -4.87 -7.51 -12.12
C LEU A 173 -3.95 -6.67 -11.21
N ASP A 174 -3.67 -5.42 -11.61
CA ASP A 174 -2.76 -4.55 -10.87
C ASP A 174 -3.18 -4.34 -9.42
N GLN A 175 -4.49 -4.25 -9.16
CA GLN A 175 -5.06 -4.15 -7.82
C GLN A 175 -4.68 -5.33 -6.89
N GLU A 176 -4.38 -6.51 -7.46
CA GLU A 176 -4.00 -7.71 -6.71
C GLU A 176 -2.49 -7.89 -6.63
N ARG A 177 -1.77 -7.65 -7.73
CA ARG A 177 -0.32 -7.92 -7.79
C ARG A 177 0.55 -6.78 -7.25
N VAL A 178 0.19 -5.52 -7.48
CA VAL A 178 1.04 -4.36 -7.12
C VAL A 178 1.24 -4.24 -5.61
N PRO A 179 0.23 -4.45 -4.73
CA PRO A 179 0.46 -4.40 -3.29
C PRO A 179 1.40 -5.50 -2.79
N LYS A 180 1.32 -6.70 -3.38
CA LYS A 180 2.22 -7.82 -3.05
C LYS A 180 3.63 -7.55 -3.59
N TRP A 181 3.73 -7.07 -4.82
CA TRP A 181 5.00 -6.65 -5.41
C TRP A 181 5.69 -5.58 -4.54
N HIS A 182 4.96 -4.54 -4.15
CA HIS A 182 5.43 -3.49 -3.26
C HIS A 182 5.91 -4.04 -1.93
N HIS A 183 5.13 -4.91 -1.29
CA HIS A 183 5.51 -5.56 -0.03
C HIS A 183 6.86 -6.26 -0.15
N HIS A 184 7.05 -7.07 -1.20
CA HIS A 184 8.29 -7.81 -1.39
C HIS A 184 9.49 -6.93 -1.75
N LEU A 185 9.29 -5.82 -2.48
CA LEU A 185 10.37 -4.83 -2.69
C LEU A 185 10.82 -4.20 -1.37
N ILE A 186 9.87 -3.80 -0.52
CA ILE A 186 10.18 -3.25 0.81
C ILE A 186 10.88 -4.29 1.69
N ALA A 187 10.39 -5.53 1.72
CA ALA A 187 10.98 -6.62 2.50
C ALA A 187 12.39 -7.01 2.03
N ALA A 188 12.68 -6.88 0.72
CA ALA A 188 14.02 -7.07 0.17
C ALA A 188 14.97 -5.87 0.37
N GLY A 189 14.49 -4.77 0.97
CA GLY A 189 15.25 -3.52 1.09
C GLY A 189 15.48 -2.80 -0.24
N LEU A 190 14.70 -3.10 -1.28
CA LEU A 190 14.74 -2.48 -2.60
C LEU A 190 13.87 -1.22 -2.62
N TYR A 191 14.28 -0.24 -1.82
CA TYR A 191 13.48 0.98 -1.59
C TYR A 191 13.40 1.89 -2.82
N THR A 192 14.41 1.88 -3.69
CA THR A 192 14.41 2.66 -4.93
C THR A 192 13.35 2.12 -5.90
N GLU A 193 13.32 0.80 -6.09
CA GLU A 193 12.37 0.09 -6.93
C GLU A 193 10.95 0.23 -6.36
N ALA A 194 10.79 0.11 -5.04
CA ALA A 194 9.49 0.35 -4.38
C ALA A 194 9.01 1.79 -4.62
N THR A 195 9.91 2.77 -4.52
CA THR A 195 9.61 4.19 -4.78
C THR A 195 9.19 4.42 -6.23
N GLN A 196 9.89 3.83 -7.19
CA GLN A 196 9.53 3.90 -8.61
C GLN A 196 8.16 3.26 -8.88
N LEU A 197 7.90 2.09 -8.29
CA LEU A 197 6.62 1.40 -8.40
C LEU A 197 5.46 2.28 -7.89
N ILE A 198 5.58 2.83 -6.69
CA ILE A 198 4.51 3.66 -6.11
C ILE A 198 4.36 4.99 -6.86
N THR A 199 5.46 5.55 -7.39
CA THR A 199 5.39 6.72 -8.26
C THR A 199 4.54 6.43 -9.51
N ALA A 200 4.69 5.24 -10.10
CA ALA A 200 3.95 4.84 -11.29
C ALA A 200 2.46 4.50 -11.02
N TYR A 201 2.14 3.85 -9.90
CA TYR A 201 0.81 3.29 -9.65
C TYR A 201 -0.08 4.10 -8.70
N SER A 202 0.48 4.94 -7.82
CA SER A 202 -0.29 5.63 -6.77
C SER A 202 -1.50 6.41 -7.32
N GLN A 203 -1.31 7.20 -8.37
CA GLN A 203 -2.40 7.96 -8.97
C GLN A 203 -3.47 7.06 -9.61
N ALA A 204 -3.08 5.95 -10.23
CA ALA A 204 -4.02 4.99 -10.82
C ALA A 204 -4.87 4.32 -9.74
N PHE A 205 -4.27 3.94 -8.61
CA PHE A 205 -5.00 3.38 -7.47
C PHE A 205 -5.98 4.38 -6.85
N ILE A 206 -5.57 5.64 -6.70
CA ILE A 206 -6.46 6.71 -6.22
C ILE A 206 -7.64 6.91 -7.18
N ARG A 207 -7.40 6.93 -8.50
CA ARG A 207 -8.48 7.05 -9.52
C ARG A 207 -9.41 5.84 -9.54
N ALA A 208 -8.92 4.67 -9.19
CA ALA A 208 -9.70 3.44 -9.05
C ALA A 208 -10.44 3.34 -7.70
N ASN A 209 -10.41 4.39 -6.87
CA ASN A 209 -10.98 4.41 -5.52
C ASN A 209 -10.38 3.36 -4.55
N LEU A 210 -9.18 2.86 -4.84
CA LEU A 210 -8.44 1.93 -3.98
C LEU A 210 -7.66 2.70 -2.91
N PHE A 211 -8.35 3.57 -2.16
CA PHE A 211 -7.73 4.57 -1.30
C PHE A 211 -6.92 3.96 -0.15
N GLN A 212 -7.43 2.93 0.51
CA GLN A 212 -6.72 2.27 1.61
C GLN A 212 -5.41 1.62 1.13
N THR A 213 -5.48 0.88 0.02
CA THR A 213 -4.30 0.24 -0.56
C THR A 213 -3.26 1.26 -1.01
N ALA A 214 -3.70 2.35 -1.65
CA ALA A 214 -2.81 3.46 -2.02
C ALA A 214 -2.16 4.08 -0.79
N PHE A 215 -2.95 4.38 0.25
CA PHE A 215 -2.48 4.95 1.51
C PHE A 215 -1.40 4.06 2.15
N ASP A 216 -1.66 2.77 2.31
CA ASP A 216 -0.74 1.83 2.97
C ASP A 216 0.60 1.74 2.22
N MET A 217 0.56 1.68 0.88
CA MET A 217 1.77 1.64 0.06
C MET A 217 2.55 2.97 0.11
N LEU A 218 1.84 4.10 0.03
CA LEU A 218 2.44 5.43 0.09
C LEU A 218 3.09 5.70 1.46
N ASP A 219 2.39 5.41 2.55
CA ASP A 219 2.89 5.65 3.91
C ASP A 219 4.14 4.81 4.21
N LYS A 220 4.14 3.53 3.82
CA LYS A 220 5.31 2.65 3.94
C LYS A 220 6.51 3.11 3.12
N THR A 221 6.28 3.67 1.94
CA THR A 221 7.36 4.07 1.01
C THR A 221 7.96 5.42 1.37
N LEU A 222 7.15 6.32 1.94
CA LEU A 222 7.50 7.73 2.10
C LEU A 222 8.78 7.96 2.92
N SER A 223 9.00 7.15 3.97
CA SER A 223 10.20 7.24 4.81
C SER A 223 11.49 7.05 3.99
N SER A 224 11.48 6.11 3.05
CA SER A 224 12.65 5.81 2.22
C SER A 224 12.78 6.77 1.03
N ALA A 225 11.65 7.19 0.45
CA ALA A 225 11.62 8.13 -0.67
C ALA A 225 12.29 9.47 -0.35
N THR A 226 12.16 9.96 0.90
CA THR A 226 12.82 11.23 1.32
C THR A 226 14.34 11.21 1.22
N ASN A 227 14.96 10.04 1.34
CA ASN A 227 16.41 9.89 1.22
C ASN A 227 16.88 9.67 -0.23
N ILE A 228 15.95 9.35 -1.14
CA ILE A 228 16.26 9.05 -2.54
C ILE A 228 16.16 10.32 -3.39
N ASP A 229 14.99 10.96 -3.38
CA ASP A 229 14.74 12.16 -4.17
C ASP A 229 13.62 12.98 -3.51
N GLN A 230 13.93 14.24 -3.18
CA GLN A 230 13.01 15.12 -2.49
C GLN A 230 11.78 15.47 -3.35
N ASN A 231 11.91 15.60 -4.67
CA ASN A 231 10.79 15.90 -5.56
C ASN A 231 9.85 14.71 -5.66
N ILE A 232 10.39 13.49 -5.77
CA ILE A 232 9.58 12.26 -5.71
C ILE A 232 8.86 12.18 -4.36
N ALA A 233 9.56 12.43 -3.25
CA ALA A 233 8.94 12.43 -1.94
C ALA A 233 7.79 13.44 -1.85
N LEU A 234 7.93 14.66 -2.40
CA LEU A 234 6.85 15.65 -2.45
C LEU A 234 5.66 15.19 -3.28
N PHE A 235 5.90 14.55 -4.43
CA PHE A 235 4.84 13.95 -5.23
C PHE A 235 4.08 12.88 -4.42
N LEU A 236 4.79 11.97 -3.76
CA LEU A 236 4.18 10.92 -2.94
C LEU A 236 3.41 11.50 -1.74
N ARG A 237 3.91 12.57 -1.10
CA ARG A 237 3.18 13.28 -0.03
C ARG A 237 1.86 13.85 -0.54
N HIS A 238 1.86 14.45 -1.72
CA HIS A 238 0.62 14.94 -2.33
C HIS A 238 -0.37 13.79 -2.58
N GLN A 239 0.08 12.68 -3.17
CA GLN A 239 -0.79 11.51 -3.37
C GLN A 239 -1.31 10.95 -2.03
N LEU A 240 -0.47 10.91 -1.00
CA LEU A 240 -0.85 10.45 0.34
C LEU A 240 -1.89 11.39 0.96
N ALA A 241 -1.76 12.70 0.78
CA ALA A 241 -2.75 13.66 1.21
C ALA A 241 -4.09 13.42 0.49
N THR A 242 -4.09 13.21 -0.83
CA THR A 242 -5.30 12.89 -1.59
C THR A 242 -5.98 11.61 -1.10
N ALA A 243 -5.22 10.53 -0.89
CA ALA A 243 -5.75 9.29 -0.33
C ALA A 243 -6.29 9.50 1.09
N SER A 244 -5.61 10.31 1.91
CA SER A 244 -6.04 10.62 3.28
C SER A 244 -7.34 11.42 3.32
N ILE A 245 -7.55 12.35 2.39
CA ILE A 245 -8.82 13.09 2.25
C ILE A 245 -9.97 12.13 1.96
N ALA A 246 -9.77 11.19 1.02
CA ALA A 246 -10.79 10.21 0.64
C ALA A 246 -11.11 9.21 1.76
N LEU A 247 -10.16 8.99 2.68
CA LEU A 247 -10.34 8.18 3.89
C LEU A 247 -10.80 9.00 5.11
N GLU A 248 -11.16 10.28 4.93
CA GLU A 248 -11.55 11.21 5.99
C GLU A 248 -10.48 11.37 7.11
N ASN A 249 -9.22 11.02 6.80
CA ASN A 249 -8.08 11.24 7.68
C ASN A 249 -7.51 12.65 7.48
N TYR A 250 -8.31 13.65 7.83
CA TYR A 250 -7.96 15.06 7.66
C TYR A 250 -6.68 15.48 8.39
N PRO A 251 -6.37 15.02 9.63
CA PRO A 251 -5.12 15.37 10.29
C PRO A 251 -3.89 14.94 9.47
N ARG A 252 -3.93 13.75 8.87
CA ARG A 252 -2.84 13.29 7.99
C ARG A 252 -2.80 14.11 6.70
N ALA A 253 -3.95 14.34 6.06
CA ALA A 253 -4.03 15.15 4.84
C ALA A 253 -3.46 16.56 5.03
N ILE A 254 -3.85 17.26 6.11
CA ILE A 254 -3.38 18.61 6.45
C ILE A 254 -1.86 18.63 6.62
N LYS A 255 -1.30 17.67 7.36
CA LYS A 255 0.15 17.57 7.59
C LYS A 255 0.92 17.45 6.28
N GLU A 256 0.50 16.53 5.42
CA GLU A 256 1.22 16.27 4.17
C GLU A 256 1.03 17.43 3.18
N MET A 257 -0.18 17.99 3.06
CA MET A 257 -0.44 19.12 2.16
C MET A 257 0.32 20.38 2.56
N LYS A 258 0.44 20.67 3.87
CA LYS A 258 1.30 21.76 4.36
C LYS A 258 2.75 21.59 3.95
N THR A 259 3.28 20.37 4.15
CA THR A 259 4.67 20.05 3.78
C THR A 259 4.90 20.27 2.28
N VAL A 260 3.94 19.87 1.44
CA VAL A 260 4.02 20.10 -0.01
C VAL A 260 3.97 21.59 -0.34
N SER A 261 3.04 22.34 0.25
CA SER A 261 2.87 23.77 -0.03
C SER A 261 4.11 24.60 0.36
N GLU A 262 4.67 24.34 1.54
CA GLU A 262 5.90 25.00 2.02
C GLU A 262 7.09 24.71 1.10
N ALA A 263 7.23 23.47 0.65
CA ALA A 263 8.30 23.07 -0.25
C ALA A 263 8.17 23.72 -1.65
N MET A 264 6.94 23.79 -2.19
CA MET A 264 6.69 24.47 -3.47
C MET A 264 7.04 25.96 -3.39
N ALA A 265 6.67 26.62 -2.29
CA ALA A 265 7.01 28.03 -2.06
C ALA A 265 8.52 28.23 -1.96
N ALA A 266 9.22 27.38 -1.19
CA ALA A 266 10.67 27.44 -1.03
C ALA A 266 11.42 27.19 -2.35
N ALA A 267 10.88 26.34 -3.23
CA ALA A 267 11.42 26.09 -4.56
C ALA A 267 11.14 27.21 -5.58
N GLY A 268 10.43 28.28 -5.18
CA GLY A 268 10.03 29.37 -6.08
C GLY A 268 8.90 29.00 -7.04
N ASN A 269 8.28 27.82 -6.90
CA ASN A 269 7.12 27.40 -7.68
C ASN A 269 5.84 28.03 -7.11
N GLN A 270 5.62 29.31 -7.43
CA GLN A 270 4.49 30.08 -6.93
C GLN A 270 3.14 29.46 -7.36
N ALA A 271 3.02 28.99 -8.60
CA ALA A 271 1.78 28.36 -9.08
C ALA A 271 1.45 27.09 -8.29
N GLY A 272 2.45 26.23 -8.04
CA GLY A 272 2.30 25.02 -7.22
C GLY A 272 1.97 25.34 -5.76
N ALA A 273 2.58 26.37 -5.19
CA ALA A 273 2.28 26.83 -3.83
C ALA A 273 0.83 27.31 -3.68
N ILE A 274 0.32 28.08 -4.65
CA ILE A 274 -1.07 28.55 -4.65
C ILE A 274 -2.04 27.37 -4.82
N ALA A 275 -1.78 26.46 -5.75
CA ALA A 275 -2.64 25.30 -5.98
C ALA A 275 -2.74 24.39 -4.73
N THR A 276 -1.60 24.12 -4.08
CA THR A 276 -1.56 23.32 -2.85
C THR A 276 -2.17 24.04 -1.64
N ALA A 277 -2.03 25.37 -1.55
CA ALA A 277 -2.70 26.17 -0.53
C ALA A 277 -4.23 26.18 -0.70
N HIS A 278 -4.72 26.21 -1.95
CA HIS A 278 -6.15 26.04 -2.25
C HIS A 278 -6.67 24.69 -1.75
N GLN A 279 -5.95 23.61 -2.07
CA GLN A 279 -6.32 22.28 -1.59
C GLN A 279 -6.29 22.20 -0.07
N LEU A 280 -5.26 22.76 0.59
CA LEU A 280 -5.18 22.79 2.05
C LEU A 280 -6.38 23.52 2.69
N ALA A 281 -6.79 24.66 2.12
CA ALA A 281 -7.99 25.39 2.57
C ALA A 281 -9.26 24.55 2.41
N ALA A 282 -9.39 23.81 1.31
CA ALA A 282 -10.50 22.87 1.12
C ALA A 282 -10.47 21.73 2.15
N VAL A 283 -9.30 21.18 2.49
CA VAL A 283 -9.19 20.16 3.55
C VAL A 283 -9.61 20.71 4.91
N TYR A 284 -9.27 21.97 5.23
CA TYR A 284 -9.76 22.62 6.45
C TYR A 284 -11.28 22.71 6.50
N ALA A 285 -11.91 23.10 5.38
CA ALA A 285 -13.38 23.16 5.31
C ALA A 285 -14.00 21.76 5.50
N MET A 286 -13.42 20.73 4.88
CA MET A 286 -13.88 19.34 5.05
C MET A 286 -13.71 18.84 6.50
N ASN A 287 -12.67 19.29 7.20
CA ASN A 287 -12.45 18.99 8.61
C ASN A 287 -13.35 19.79 9.57
N GLY A 288 -14.12 20.76 9.05
CA GLY A 288 -14.94 21.69 9.85
C GLY A 288 -14.16 22.84 10.49
N ASP A 289 -12.89 23.05 10.12
CA ASP A 289 -12.07 24.18 10.58
C ASP A 289 -12.34 25.43 9.74
N ASP A 290 -13.58 25.92 9.76
CA ASP A 290 -14.06 26.97 8.86
C ASP A 290 -13.24 28.27 8.95
N ASP A 291 -12.78 28.64 10.15
CA ASP A 291 -11.92 29.82 10.34
C ASP A 291 -10.56 29.68 9.63
N LEU A 292 -9.97 28.48 9.63
CA LEU A 292 -8.71 28.21 8.93
C LEU A 292 -8.94 28.14 7.42
N ALA A 293 -10.04 27.52 6.99
CA ALA A 293 -10.43 27.48 5.59
C ALA A 293 -10.66 28.89 5.02
N MET A 294 -11.37 29.76 5.76
CA MET A 294 -11.65 31.14 5.35
C MET A 294 -10.36 31.94 5.18
N ARG A 295 -9.46 31.90 6.17
CA ARG A 295 -8.14 32.53 6.06
C ARG A 295 -7.33 31.97 4.89
N GLY A 296 -7.41 30.65 4.67
CA GLY A 296 -6.75 29.96 3.56
C GLY A 296 -7.22 30.45 2.20
N PHE A 297 -8.53 30.42 1.94
CA PHE A 297 -9.10 30.87 0.67
C PHE A 297 -8.90 32.37 0.42
N GLN A 298 -8.98 33.23 1.45
CA GLN A 298 -8.62 34.65 1.32
C GLN A 298 -7.13 34.86 0.99
N GLY A 299 -6.25 34.00 1.53
CA GLY A 299 -4.84 33.98 1.16
C GLY A 299 -4.63 33.59 -0.31
N VAL A 300 -5.31 32.54 -0.76
CA VAL A 300 -5.26 32.03 -2.15
C VAL A 300 -5.80 33.07 -3.13
N MET A 301 -6.91 33.74 -2.79
CA MET A 301 -7.48 34.82 -3.60
C MET A 301 -6.47 35.95 -3.82
N ARG A 302 -5.87 36.47 -2.74
CA ARG A 302 -4.82 37.50 -2.81
C ARG A 302 -3.59 37.06 -3.60
N ALA A 303 -3.20 35.79 -3.50
CA ALA A 303 -2.08 35.26 -4.26
C ALA A 303 -2.40 35.22 -5.77
N HIS A 304 -3.63 34.85 -6.14
CA HIS A 304 -4.09 34.90 -7.53
C HIS A 304 -4.20 36.34 -8.07
N GLU A 305 -4.64 37.29 -7.26
CA GLU A 305 -4.65 38.72 -7.62
C GLU A 305 -3.23 39.21 -7.96
N ALA A 306 -2.23 38.88 -7.12
CA ALA A 306 -0.85 39.30 -7.31
C ALA A 306 -0.23 38.78 -8.62
N VAL A 307 -0.65 37.61 -9.10
CA VAL A 307 -0.21 37.04 -10.38
C VAL A 307 -1.19 37.28 -11.54
N LYS A 308 -2.18 38.15 -11.33
CA LYS A 308 -3.23 38.49 -12.32
C LYS A 308 -3.97 37.29 -12.90
N ASN A 309 -4.20 36.25 -12.08
CA ASN A 309 -4.96 35.07 -12.48
C ASN A 309 -6.44 35.24 -12.12
N ILE A 310 -7.22 35.81 -13.05
CA ILE A 310 -8.65 36.07 -12.87
C ILE A 310 -9.46 34.80 -12.61
N SER A 311 -9.15 33.70 -13.30
CA SER A 311 -9.79 32.39 -13.08
C SER A 311 -9.60 31.91 -11.63
N GLY A 312 -8.36 32.02 -11.12
CA GLY A 312 -8.05 31.66 -9.73
C GLY A 312 -8.74 32.56 -8.70
N VAL A 313 -8.85 33.86 -8.95
CA VAL A 313 -9.59 34.80 -8.07
C VAL A 313 -11.08 34.43 -8.05
N ALA A 314 -11.69 34.16 -9.20
CA ALA A 314 -13.09 33.77 -9.29
C ALA A 314 -13.36 32.45 -8.55
N ALA A 315 -12.49 31.45 -8.73
CA ALA A 315 -12.59 30.17 -8.03
C ALA A 315 -12.45 30.33 -6.51
N ALA A 316 -11.48 31.10 -6.02
CA ALA A 316 -11.29 31.36 -4.59
C ALA A 316 -12.47 32.14 -3.99
N ALA A 317 -13.01 33.13 -4.72
CA ALA A 317 -14.20 33.87 -4.30
C ALA A 317 -15.42 32.94 -4.19
N ALA A 318 -15.62 32.01 -5.13
CA ALA A 318 -16.70 31.03 -5.03
C ALA A 318 -16.56 30.13 -3.78
N GLN A 319 -15.34 29.70 -3.44
CA GLN A 319 -15.09 28.92 -2.22
C GLN A 319 -15.36 29.73 -0.95
N ILE A 320 -14.96 31.00 -0.92
CA ILE A 320 -15.30 31.92 0.19
C ILE A 320 -16.81 32.08 0.31
N GLY A 321 -17.52 32.24 -0.81
CA GLY A 321 -18.97 32.36 -0.83
C GLY A 321 -19.69 31.14 -0.26
N MET A 322 -19.24 29.95 -0.64
CA MET A 322 -19.76 28.68 -0.11
C MET A 322 -19.51 28.55 1.39
N LEU A 323 -18.26 28.78 1.82
CA LEU A 323 -17.89 28.70 3.23
C LEU A 323 -18.63 29.74 4.08
N ALA A 324 -18.86 30.94 3.53
CA ALA A 324 -19.65 31.97 4.20
C ALA A 324 -21.10 31.52 4.46
N LEU A 325 -21.72 30.73 3.57
CA LEU A 325 -23.03 30.14 3.85
C LEU A 325 -22.96 29.12 4.99
N THR A 326 -21.95 28.24 5.00
CA THR A 326 -21.72 27.28 6.10
C THR A 326 -21.57 28.00 7.45
N MET A 327 -20.85 29.14 7.45
CA MET A 327 -20.65 29.98 8.63
C MET A 327 -21.83 30.90 8.95
N ASN A 328 -22.97 30.79 8.26
CA ASN A 328 -24.15 31.64 8.40
C ASN A 328 -23.85 33.16 8.24
N ASN A 329 -23.00 33.50 7.28
CA ASN A 329 -22.68 34.87 6.88
C ASN A 329 -23.17 35.15 5.44
N PRO A 330 -24.49 35.34 5.26
CA PRO A 330 -25.08 35.47 3.93
C PRO A 330 -24.65 36.76 3.20
N ALA A 331 -24.28 37.81 3.93
CA ALA A 331 -23.77 39.04 3.33
C ALA A 331 -22.44 38.80 2.60
N LEU A 332 -21.49 38.12 3.26
CA LEU A 332 -20.21 37.75 2.67
C LEU A 332 -20.39 36.77 1.50
N ALA A 333 -21.33 35.83 1.62
CA ALA A 333 -21.67 34.89 0.57
C ALA A 333 -22.17 35.60 -0.71
N VAL A 334 -23.11 36.54 -0.56
CA VAL A 334 -23.61 37.35 -1.68
C VAL A 334 -22.51 38.15 -2.35
N GLU A 335 -21.65 38.79 -1.56
CA GLU A 335 -20.51 39.56 -2.10
C GLU A 335 -19.58 38.67 -2.94
N HIS A 336 -19.13 37.54 -2.40
CA HIS A 336 -18.10 36.73 -3.04
C HIS A 336 -18.62 35.87 -4.19
N PHE A 337 -19.85 35.34 -4.11
CA PHE A 337 -20.45 34.70 -5.29
C PHE A 337 -20.71 35.71 -6.41
N TYR A 338 -21.03 36.97 -6.08
CA TYR A 338 -21.19 37.98 -7.11
C TYR A 338 -19.86 38.36 -7.75
N ILE A 339 -18.78 38.50 -6.96
CA ILE A 339 -17.42 38.68 -7.48
C ILE A 339 -17.06 37.54 -8.43
N ALA A 340 -17.23 36.28 -8.01
CA ALA A 340 -16.95 35.11 -8.85
C ALA A 340 -17.72 35.15 -10.17
N LYS A 341 -19.03 35.42 -10.11
CA LYS A 341 -19.89 35.54 -11.28
C LYS A 341 -19.43 36.65 -12.23
N ARG A 342 -19.15 37.85 -11.71
CA ARG A 342 -18.72 39.00 -12.54
C ARG A 342 -17.39 38.74 -13.22
N LEU A 343 -16.41 38.19 -12.50
CA LEU A 343 -15.11 37.83 -13.07
C LEU A 343 -15.25 36.73 -14.13
N SER A 344 -16.16 35.77 -13.94
CA SER A 344 -16.39 34.68 -14.89
C SER A 344 -16.97 35.10 -16.25
N GLU A 345 -17.50 36.32 -16.37
CA GLU A 345 -18.07 36.83 -17.64
C GLU A 345 -17.03 36.95 -18.76
N THR A 346 -15.74 37.06 -18.40
CA THR A 346 -14.61 37.14 -19.35
C THR A 346 -13.85 35.82 -19.47
N LEU A 347 -14.31 34.76 -18.79
CA LEU A 347 -13.68 33.44 -18.74
C LEU A 347 -14.37 32.44 -19.70
N SER A 348 -14.00 31.16 -19.59
CA SER A 348 -14.60 30.09 -20.41
C SER A 348 -16.09 29.90 -20.10
N ALA A 349 -16.82 29.30 -21.04
CA ALA A 349 -18.24 28.98 -20.85
C ALA A 349 -18.48 28.06 -19.64
N ASP A 350 -17.55 27.14 -19.36
CA ASP A 350 -17.65 26.22 -18.23
C ASP A 350 -17.51 26.95 -16.89
N GLU A 351 -16.52 27.84 -16.76
CA GLU A 351 -16.31 28.65 -15.55
C GLU A 351 -17.48 29.61 -15.28
N LYS A 352 -18.03 30.18 -16.36
CA LYS A 352 -19.24 31.00 -16.29
C LYS A 352 -20.44 30.20 -15.79
N ASN A 353 -20.67 29.00 -16.35
CA ASN A 353 -21.77 28.13 -15.95
C ASN A 353 -21.67 27.71 -14.47
N ILE A 354 -20.47 27.35 -13.99
CA ILE A 354 -20.24 27.04 -12.57
C ILE A 354 -20.61 28.23 -11.68
N SER A 355 -20.19 29.44 -12.06
CA SER A 355 -20.48 30.64 -11.28
C SER A 355 -21.97 31.02 -11.31
N GLU A 356 -22.65 30.80 -12.43
CA GLU A 356 -24.11 30.96 -12.55
C GLU A 356 -24.88 29.96 -11.69
N GLN A 357 -24.42 28.70 -11.62
CA GLN A 357 -25.00 27.67 -10.74
C GLN A 357 -24.84 28.03 -9.26
N ASN A 358 -23.63 28.44 -8.85
CA ASN A 358 -23.38 28.91 -7.48
C ASN A 358 -24.25 30.12 -7.12
N TRP A 359 -24.45 31.03 -8.07
CA TRP A 359 -25.33 32.19 -7.91
C TRP A 359 -26.80 31.79 -7.74
N ALA A 360 -27.29 30.86 -8.55
CA ALA A 360 -28.65 30.34 -8.44
C ALA A 360 -28.86 29.59 -7.12
N TYR A 361 -27.90 28.76 -6.71
CA TYR A 361 -27.91 28.08 -5.42
C TYR A 361 -28.01 29.07 -4.26
N LEU A 362 -27.20 30.13 -4.25
CA LEU A 362 -27.28 31.20 -3.24
C LEU A 362 -28.67 31.84 -3.18
N GLN A 363 -29.28 32.12 -4.34
CA GLN A 363 -30.62 32.72 -4.40
C GLN A 363 -31.69 31.80 -3.80
N GLU A 364 -31.58 30.49 -4.04
CA GLU A 364 -32.47 29.49 -3.44
C GLU A 364 -32.31 29.42 -1.92
N GLN A 365 -31.06 29.43 -1.41
CA GLN A 365 -30.80 29.36 0.03
C GLN A 365 -31.33 30.58 0.81
N LEU A 366 -31.29 31.78 0.23
CA LEU A 366 -31.70 33.02 0.91
C LEU A 366 -33.16 33.41 0.65
N GLY A 367 -33.76 32.94 -0.44
CA GLY A 367 -35.05 33.45 -0.90
C GLY A 367 -34.98 34.88 -1.45
N ALA A 368 -36.02 35.29 -2.17
CA ALA A 368 -36.01 36.52 -2.98
C ALA A 368 -35.80 37.80 -2.16
N ASP A 369 -36.45 37.92 -1.00
CA ASP A 369 -36.46 39.15 -0.20
C ASP A 369 -35.10 39.40 0.47
N GLU A 370 -34.55 38.39 1.14
CA GLU A 370 -33.26 38.51 1.81
C GLU A 370 -32.13 38.69 0.80
N PHE A 371 -32.12 37.88 -0.26
CA PHE A 371 -31.15 38.02 -1.34
C PHE A 371 -31.19 39.43 -1.95
N GLY A 372 -32.38 39.95 -2.29
CA GLY A 372 -32.53 41.27 -2.89
C GLY A 372 -31.98 42.39 -2.00
N ARG A 373 -32.24 42.32 -0.69
CA ARG A 373 -31.71 43.28 0.30
C ARG A 373 -30.18 43.20 0.40
N LEU A 374 -29.64 42.00 0.57
CA LEU A 374 -28.19 41.79 0.72
C LEU A 374 -27.45 42.17 -0.56
N PHE A 375 -27.93 41.73 -1.72
CA PHE A 375 -27.33 42.05 -3.00
C PHE A 375 -27.29 43.55 -3.25
N SER A 376 -28.37 44.27 -2.96
CA SER A 376 -28.40 45.74 -3.08
C SER A 376 -27.33 46.42 -2.21
N SER A 377 -27.01 45.85 -1.05
CA SER A 377 -25.97 46.38 -0.15
C SER A 377 -24.53 46.08 -0.60
N GLN A 378 -24.28 44.90 -1.17
CA GLN A 378 -22.93 44.41 -1.51
C GLN A 378 -22.52 44.68 -2.96
N LYS A 379 -23.47 44.91 -3.87
CA LYS A 379 -23.22 44.99 -5.31
C LYS A 379 -22.13 46.01 -5.66
N LEU A 380 -22.19 47.22 -5.08
CA LEU A 380 -21.27 48.30 -5.42
C LEU A 380 -19.83 48.03 -4.96
N SER A 381 -19.63 47.40 -3.79
CA SER A 381 -18.29 47.06 -3.31
C SER A 381 -17.65 45.98 -4.19
N ALA A 382 -18.42 44.94 -4.52
CA ALA A 382 -18.00 43.86 -5.39
C ALA A 382 -17.70 44.33 -6.83
N GLU A 383 -18.51 45.24 -7.40
CA GLU A 383 -18.23 45.84 -8.72
C GLU A 383 -16.91 46.61 -8.70
N ARG A 384 -16.69 47.47 -7.70
CA ARG A 384 -15.42 48.20 -7.55
C ARG A 384 -14.23 47.25 -7.43
N TYR A 385 -14.38 46.17 -6.65
CA TYR A 385 -13.35 45.15 -6.53
C TYR A 385 -13.00 44.54 -7.91
N CYS A 386 -13.99 44.10 -8.67
CA CYS A 386 -13.78 43.52 -10.01
C CYS A 386 -13.15 44.53 -10.99
N GLU A 387 -13.54 45.80 -10.93
CA GLU A 387 -12.96 46.87 -11.75
C GLU A 387 -11.48 47.12 -11.45
N THR A 388 -11.08 47.03 -10.17
CA THR A 388 -9.66 47.21 -9.79
C THR A 388 -8.76 46.10 -10.34
N LEU A 389 -9.30 44.88 -10.47
CA LEU A 389 -8.60 43.72 -11.04
C LEU A 389 -8.49 43.75 -12.57
N SER A 390 -9.37 44.51 -13.23
CA SER A 390 -9.42 44.62 -14.70
C SER A 390 -8.49 45.71 -15.26
N LYS A 391 -7.76 46.44 -14.39
CA LYS A 391 -6.78 47.48 -14.72
C LYS A 391 -5.36 46.94 -14.54
#